data_AF-A0AAD2GDS0-F1
#
_entry.id   AF-A0AAD2GDS0-F1
#
_cell.length_a   1.000
_cell.length_b   1.000
_cell.length_c   1.000
_cell.angle_alpha   90.00
_cell.angle_beta   90.00
_cell.angle_gamma   90.00
#
_symmetry.space_group_name_H-M   'P 1'
#
loop_
_entity.id
_entity.type
_entity.pdbx_description
1 polymer ?
#
loop_
_entity_poly.entity_id
_entity_poly.type
_entity_poly.pdbx_seq_one_letter_code
_entity_poly.pdbx_strand_id
1 'polypeptide(L)'
;MVPNTMTQPKKATKQGKPPKQPAKKARTSAGVQFQEPSSAQPSAASAVQVGMSSWKETTLLPRLKMRVKPHLLLRLLREVEGLHSSLLLLGRRTVMAPVNPLGDYSGDDHRRHSSLATRICFQNVNGLPENGNDSKQQQITSWLKEERVGTALLAEAKTFWPSINEGHGWSDRLRQATMKSEQKGFCSLVAYNRHQDRSAATLAVQWGGCIPTVLNRVTHRAKEAGRDPTVRGPISKDLVVVSAYRPNKQGLGGSTVWAQHRLHFHAVNRKVDPRKAFVDDLCKQITKWRDEGCEVVLGIDANEDVTVNAPQSIRHRFWACGLEEAILKHHPPQATHQRNQRNIPIDGIFTTLGVPILAGGYYAFDEFFNCNHRGLWIDIDLSASLGNFQPQKSKFKPRKLSLQDSRSVRKYLQLVHKGYAKYSIPERLNKLNKRIDHLGHQMTPSLVRKYNCLHRQMYTVKRQAEERCPALAPGKVPWSPKMQGFWDCMSLWKLLLKGKKGCRVSLRKVRRLMKKTELPQAWRKSAVDLEDCLKQERSLSKQAKHTYAAQWKKDFLTVQTKDAKKHPWKSRKARDRFFWLQQMKQREEARCRRCAQSKESTGGLQAI
;
A
#
# COMPACT_ATOMS: atom_id res chain seq x y z
N MET A 1 34.08 -8.17 82.67
CA MET A 1 34.18 -6.96 83.51
C MET A 1 33.86 -5.75 82.63
N VAL A 2 32.94 -4.91 83.09
CA VAL A 2 32.42 -3.65 82.49
C VAL A 2 33.05 -2.47 83.31
N PRO A 3 33.09 -1.14 82.95
CA PRO A 3 32.48 -0.35 81.85
C PRO A 3 33.31 0.81 81.19
N ASN A 4 32.67 1.47 80.20
CA ASN A 4 32.61 2.94 79.87
C ASN A 4 33.83 3.66 79.23
N THR A 5 33.73 4.67 78.34
CA THR A 5 32.64 5.42 77.64
C THR A 5 33.27 6.35 76.57
N MET A 6 32.48 6.73 75.54
CA MET A 6 32.32 8.11 74.98
C MET A 6 32.35 8.29 73.44
N THR A 7 31.14 8.55 72.91
CA THR A 7 30.70 9.60 71.94
C THR A 7 31.14 9.62 70.46
N GLN A 8 30.11 9.69 69.60
CA GLN A 8 30.11 9.96 68.16
C GLN A 8 30.18 11.47 67.82
N PRO A 9 30.43 11.81 66.53
CA PRO A 9 29.59 12.82 65.87
C PRO A 9 29.01 12.41 64.50
N LYS A 10 27.85 13.01 64.22
CA LYS A 10 26.94 12.84 63.08
C LYS A 10 27.49 13.42 61.76
N LYS A 11 27.24 12.75 60.62
CA LYS A 11 27.41 13.31 59.25
C LYS A 11 26.06 13.44 58.54
N ALA A 12 25.86 14.61 57.94
CA ALA A 12 24.64 15.08 57.29
C ALA A 12 24.40 14.49 55.89
N THR A 13 23.14 14.21 55.59
CA THR A 13 22.56 13.82 54.31
C THR A 13 22.34 15.03 53.40
N LYS A 14 22.76 14.95 52.12
CA LYS A 14 22.34 15.87 51.05
C LYS A 14 21.58 15.10 49.97
N GLN A 15 20.28 15.38 49.87
CA GLN A 15 19.40 14.95 48.77
C GLN A 15 19.42 15.97 47.63
N GLY A 16 19.37 15.47 46.40
CA GLY A 16 19.50 16.24 45.15
C GLY A 16 18.23 16.98 44.71
N LYS A 17 18.44 18.15 44.11
CA LYS A 17 17.44 19.02 43.46
C LYS A 17 17.01 18.46 42.09
N PRO A 18 15.76 18.69 41.64
CA PRO A 18 15.29 18.38 40.29
C PRO A 18 15.50 19.57 39.31
N PRO A 19 15.59 19.34 37.99
CA PRO A 19 15.65 20.42 37.01
C PRO A 19 14.26 20.87 36.52
N LYS A 20 14.20 22.18 36.23
CA LYS A 20 13.06 23.07 35.97
C LYS A 20 12.37 22.86 34.61
N GLN A 21 11.05 23.04 34.58
CA GLN A 21 10.24 23.31 33.38
C GLN A 21 10.23 24.82 33.05
N PRO A 22 10.13 25.25 31.77
CA PRO A 22 9.96 26.66 31.43
C PRO A 22 8.48 27.05 31.27
N ALA A 23 8.08 28.08 32.01
CA ALA A 23 6.81 28.78 31.90
C ALA A 23 6.78 29.70 30.66
N LYS A 24 5.65 29.74 29.94
CA LYS A 24 5.38 30.75 28.90
C LYS A 24 4.27 31.69 29.38
N LYS A 25 4.59 32.98 29.22
CA LYS A 25 3.85 34.17 29.62
C LYS A 25 2.50 34.29 28.90
N ALA A 26 1.46 34.62 29.66
CA ALA A 26 0.22 35.19 29.17
C ALA A 26 0.42 36.67 28.78
N ARG A 27 -0.22 37.10 27.70
CA ARG A 27 -0.35 38.50 27.31
C ARG A 27 -1.81 38.74 26.95
N THR A 28 -2.46 39.58 27.73
CA THR A 28 -3.81 40.11 27.54
C THR A 28 -3.81 41.20 26.48
N SER A 29 -4.90 41.32 25.71
CA SER A 29 -5.58 42.60 25.44
C SER A 29 -6.78 42.43 24.48
N ALA A 30 -7.82 43.20 24.83
CA ALA A 30 -8.84 43.81 23.99
C ALA A 30 -9.90 42.92 23.33
N GLY A 31 -11.08 42.97 23.93
CA GLY A 31 -12.34 42.59 23.31
C GLY A 31 -12.79 43.60 22.25
N VAL A 32 -13.52 43.08 21.27
CA VAL A 32 -14.44 43.84 20.42
C VAL A 32 -15.72 43.03 20.36
N GLN A 33 -16.78 43.58 20.96
CA GLN A 33 -18.15 43.13 20.82
C GLN A 33 -18.60 43.32 19.37
N PHE A 34 -19.23 42.31 18.78
CA PHE A 34 -20.16 42.53 17.68
C PHE A 34 -21.48 41.81 18.03
N GLN A 35 -22.53 42.63 18.13
CA GLN A 35 -23.90 42.25 18.40
C GLN A 35 -24.50 41.48 17.22
N GLU A 36 -25.19 40.39 17.54
CA GLU A 36 -26.25 39.84 16.70
C GLU A 36 -27.47 40.77 16.70
N PRO A 37 -28.22 40.88 15.59
CA PRO A 37 -29.61 41.26 15.65
C PRO A 37 -30.51 40.02 15.54
N SER A 38 -31.50 40.00 16.44
CA SER A 38 -32.53 39.00 16.60
C SER A 38 -33.63 39.07 15.54
N SER A 39 -34.33 37.95 15.41
CA SER A 39 -35.79 37.80 15.30
C SER A 39 -36.53 38.51 14.15
N ALA A 40 -37.07 37.71 13.22
CA ALA A 40 -38.41 37.90 12.69
C ALA A 40 -39.04 36.54 12.33
N GLN A 41 -40.03 36.09 13.10
CA GLN A 41 -41.10 35.22 12.61
C GLN A 41 -42.15 36.08 11.86
N PRO A 42 -43.00 35.49 11.00
CA PRO A 42 -44.35 35.20 11.49
C PRO A 42 -45.02 33.90 10.96
N SER A 43 -45.80 33.29 11.86
CA SER A 43 -47.13 32.67 11.78
C SER A 43 -47.69 32.02 10.49
N ALA A 44 -48.00 30.72 10.62
CA ALA A 44 -49.32 30.05 10.62
C ALA A 44 -50.47 30.36 9.60
N ALA A 45 -51.23 29.28 9.34
CA ALA A 45 -52.51 29.14 8.62
C ALA A 45 -52.41 29.08 7.07
N SER A 46 -53.15 28.24 6.33
CA SER A 46 -54.46 27.63 6.59
C SER A 46 -54.62 26.26 5.91
N ALA A 47 -55.38 25.36 6.54
CA ALA A 47 -55.95 24.16 5.91
C ALA A 47 -57.21 24.54 5.10
N VAL A 48 -57.37 23.95 3.90
CA VAL A 48 -58.68 23.80 3.24
C VAL A 48 -58.72 22.44 2.54
N GLN A 49 -59.82 21.75 2.76
CA GLN A 49 -60.17 20.37 2.45
C GLN A 49 -61.28 20.40 1.40
N VAL A 50 -61.09 19.78 0.22
CA VAL A 50 -62.14 19.33 -0.74
C VAL A 50 -61.42 18.36 -1.69
N GLY A 51 -61.90 17.20 -2.16
CA GLY A 51 -63.19 16.52 -2.17
C GLY A 51 -63.10 15.47 -3.30
N MET A 52 -63.84 14.37 -3.14
CA MET A 52 -63.83 13.15 -3.99
C MET A 52 -64.46 13.32 -5.38
N SER A 53 -64.31 12.27 -6.21
CA SER A 53 -65.19 11.73 -7.31
C SER A 53 -64.52 11.73 -8.71
N SER A 54 -64.20 10.53 -9.25
CA SER A 54 -64.89 9.71 -10.28
C SER A 54 -64.99 10.41 -11.65
N TRP A 55 -64.64 9.81 -12.80
CA TRP A 55 -65.39 8.88 -13.68
C TRP A 55 -64.41 8.42 -14.80
N LYS A 56 -64.14 7.13 -15.04
CA LYS A 56 -64.73 6.18 -16.04
C LYS A 56 -65.01 6.73 -17.46
N GLU A 57 -64.32 6.16 -18.46
CA GLU A 57 -64.83 5.68 -19.78
C GLU A 57 -63.66 4.95 -20.53
N THR A 58 -63.68 3.63 -20.79
CA THR A 58 -64.19 2.89 -21.99
C THR A 58 -63.88 3.59 -23.32
N THR A 59 -63.28 2.99 -24.37
CA THR A 59 -63.65 1.73 -25.05
C THR A 59 -62.68 1.39 -26.21
N LEU A 60 -62.60 0.10 -26.55
CA LEU A 60 -62.46 -0.53 -27.90
C LEU A 60 -61.09 -0.69 -28.64
N LEU A 61 -60.86 -1.98 -28.91
CA LEU A 61 -59.91 -2.72 -29.78
C LEU A 61 -60.01 -2.34 -31.29
N PRO A 62 -59.03 -2.65 -32.17
CA PRO A 62 -58.69 -4.04 -32.54
C PRO A 62 -57.22 -4.41 -32.80
N ARG A 63 -56.99 -5.72 -32.66
CA ARG A 63 -55.77 -6.47 -32.98
C ARG A 63 -55.59 -6.62 -34.49
N LEU A 64 -54.39 -6.37 -35.00
CA LEU A 64 -53.87 -7.03 -36.21
C LEU A 64 -52.63 -7.86 -35.85
N LYS A 65 -52.73 -9.18 -36.06
CA LYS A 65 -51.58 -10.10 -36.05
C LYS A 65 -51.02 -10.16 -37.47
N MET A 66 -49.74 -9.84 -37.65
CA MET A 66 -48.96 -10.33 -38.79
C MET A 66 -47.64 -10.94 -38.32
N ARG A 67 -47.46 -12.22 -38.64
CA ARG A 67 -46.20 -12.97 -38.54
C ARG A 67 -45.34 -12.64 -39.76
N VAL A 68 -44.07 -12.27 -39.57
CA VAL A 68 -43.05 -12.34 -40.62
C VAL A 68 -41.77 -12.97 -40.03
N LYS A 69 -41.22 -13.95 -40.76
CA LYS A 69 -40.10 -14.83 -40.36
C LYS A 69 -38.72 -14.18 -40.59
N PRO A 70 -37.64 -14.63 -39.90
CA PRO A 70 -36.40 -13.87 -39.71
C PRO A 70 -35.27 -14.22 -40.72
N HIS A 71 -35.35 -13.75 -41.97
CA HIS A 71 -34.24 -13.93 -42.93
C HIS A 71 -34.05 -12.79 -43.95
N LEU A 72 -34.68 -11.62 -43.75
CA LEU A 72 -34.58 -10.49 -44.69
C LEU A 72 -33.81 -9.26 -44.17
N LEU A 73 -33.16 -9.31 -43.00
CA LEU A 73 -32.53 -8.13 -42.39
C LEU A 73 -30.99 -8.09 -42.50
N LEU A 74 -30.41 -8.77 -43.50
CA LEU A 74 -28.94 -8.87 -43.67
C LEU A 74 -28.40 -8.21 -44.95
N ARG A 75 -29.14 -7.27 -45.57
CA ARG A 75 -28.74 -6.67 -46.85
C ARG A 75 -28.72 -5.13 -46.92
N LEU A 76 -28.86 -4.42 -45.80
CA LEU A 76 -28.91 -2.93 -45.77
C LEU A 76 -27.97 -2.30 -44.73
N LEU A 77 -26.76 -2.85 -44.56
CA LEU A 77 -25.70 -2.23 -43.75
C LEU A 77 -24.35 -2.21 -44.50
N ARG A 78 -24.35 -1.56 -45.66
CA ARG A 78 -23.15 -0.98 -46.28
C ARG A 78 -23.59 0.24 -47.08
N GLU A 79 -23.36 1.43 -46.55
CA GLU A 79 -22.76 2.59 -47.24
C GLU A 79 -22.94 3.90 -46.45
N VAL A 80 -21.90 4.74 -46.57
CA VAL A 80 -21.81 6.19 -46.30
C VAL A 80 -21.33 6.66 -44.92
N GLU A 81 -20.04 7.01 -44.91
CA GLU A 81 -19.37 7.95 -44.02
C GLU A 81 -19.82 9.40 -44.30
N GLY A 82 -19.84 10.29 -43.29
CA GLY A 82 -19.90 11.74 -43.52
C GLY A 82 -20.34 12.59 -42.32
N LEU A 83 -19.40 13.35 -41.75
CA LEU A 83 -19.57 14.29 -40.63
C LEU A 83 -20.33 15.57 -41.03
N HIS A 84 -21.35 15.97 -40.25
CA HIS A 84 -21.73 17.38 -40.04
C HIS A 84 -22.29 17.54 -38.60
N SER A 85 -21.63 18.36 -37.79
CA SER A 85 -22.02 18.66 -36.41
C SER A 85 -23.00 19.83 -36.36
N SER A 86 -24.05 19.79 -35.51
CA SER A 86 -24.58 20.94 -34.72
C SER A 86 -25.70 20.58 -33.73
N LEU A 87 -25.42 20.85 -32.44
CA LEU A 87 -26.26 21.25 -31.29
C LEU A 87 -27.39 20.37 -30.68
N LEU A 88 -27.43 20.45 -29.35
CA LEU A 88 -28.17 19.71 -28.32
C LEU A 88 -29.71 19.85 -28.36
N LEU A 89 -30.38 18.73 -28.09
CA LEU A 89 -31.51 18.67 -27.15
C LEU A 89 -31.28 17.53 -26.15
N LEU A 90 -31.01 17.87 -24.89
CA LEU A 90 -30.82 16.91 -23.79
C LEU A 90 -32.17 16.34 -23.35
N GLY A 91 -32.69 15.39 -24.11
CA GLY A 91 -33.73 14.47 -23.63
C GLY A 91 -33.08 13.31 -22.88
N ARG A 92 -33.34 13.19 -21.58
CA ARG A 92 -33.00 12.00 -20.77
C ARG A 92 -33.69 10.76 -21.39
N ARG A 93 -33.01 10.05 -22.29
CA ARG A 93 -33.26 8.63 -22.51
C ARG A 93 -32.40 7.87 -21.51
N THR A 94 -33.04 7.44 -20.42
CA THR A 94 -32.58 6.34 -19.60
C THR A 94 -32.45 5.12 -20.51
N VAL A 95 -31.26 4.91 -21.06
CA VAL A 95 -30.90 3.62 -21.65
C VAL A 95 -30.80 2.68 -20.46
N MET A 96 -31.89 1.99 -20.17
CA MET A 96 -31.89 0.79 -19.33
C MET A 96 -30.86 -0.15 -19.95
N ALA A 97 -29.68 -0.21 -19.32
CA ALA A 97 -28.70 -1.24 -19.62
C ALA A 97 -29.37 -2.61 -19.43
N PRO A 98 -29.01 -3.62 -20.24
CA PRO A 98 -29.65 -4.91 -20.15
C PRO A 98 -29.50 -5.45 -18.72
N VAL A 99 -30.66 -5.68 -18.09
CA VAL A 99 -30.76 -6.38 -16.82
C VAL A 99 -30.16 -7.75 -17.05
N ASN A 100 -29.01 -8.01 -16.44
CA ASN A 100 -28.41 -9.33 -16.45
C ASN A 100 -29.34 -10.24 -15.63
N PRO A 101 -29.95 -11.31 -16.18
CA PRO A 101 -31.04 -12.02 -15.49
C PRO A 101 -30.60 -12.92 -14.30
N LEU A 102 -29.37 -12.77 -13.78
CA LEU A 102 -28.74 -13.77 -12.89
C LEU A 102 -27.90 -13.20 -11.72
N GLY A 103 -27.87 -11.89 -11.47
CA GLY A 103 -26.93 -11.31 -10.49
C GLY A 103 -27.48 -11.19 -9.07
N ASP A 104 -26.96 -11.96 -8.11
CA ASP A 104 -27.10 -11.78 -6.63
C ASP A 104 -26.31 -10.55 -6.11
N TYR A 105 -26.26 -9.52 -6.95
CA TYR A 105 -25.62 -8.25 -6.67
C TYR A 105 -26.64 -7.30 -6.05
N SER A 106 -26.25 -6.55 -5.03
CA SER A 106 -27.14 -5.58 -4.37
C SER A 106 -26.40 -4.30 -4.02
N GLY A 107 -27.01 -3.15 -4.33
CA GLY A 107 -26.43 -1.82 -4.11
C GLY A 107 -26.24 -1.06 -5.42
N ASP A 108 -25.40 -0.03 -5.40
CA ASP A 108 -25.03 0.78 -6.58
C ASP A 108 -24.24 -0.03 -7.61
N ASP A 109 -24.13 0.32 -8.89
CA ASP A 109 -23.34 -0.49 -9.85
C ASP A 109 -21.81 -0.38 -9.62
N HIS A 110 -21.18 -1.39 -9.00
CA HIS A 110 -19.73 -1.38 -8.70
C HIS A 110 -18.83 -1.14 -9.92
N ARG A 111 -19.27 -1.46 -11.14
CA ARG A 111 -18.48 -1.23 -12.37
C ARG A 111 -18.36 0.25 -12.74
N ARG A 112 -19.22 1.10 -12.17
CA ARG A 112 -19.14 2.55 -12.33
C ARG A 112 -18.10 3.10 -11.37
N HIS A 113 -17.04 3.69 -11.93
CA HIS A 113 -16.00 4.35 -11.14
C HIS A 113 -16.04 5.85 -11.37
N SER A 114 -16.32 6.60 -10.31
CA SER A 114 -16.08 8.05 -10.29
C SER A 114 -14.57 8.32 -10.26
N SER A 115 -14.13 9.39 -10.92
CA SER A 115 -12.72 9.82 -10.88
C SER A 115 -12.27 10.30 -9.50
N LEU A 116 -13.23 10.69 -8.64
CA LEU A 116 -13.01 11.13 -7.26
C LEU A 116 -13.07 9.98 -6.25
N ALA A 117 -13.69 8.86 -6.62
CA ALA A 117 -13.93 7.74 -5.71
C ALA A 117 -12.65 6.98 -5.38
N THR A 118 -12.46 6.70 -4.09
CA THR A 118 -11.53 5.69 -3.60
C THR A 118 -12.31 4.51 -3.07
N ARG A 119 -12.16 3.35 -3.70
CA ARG A 119 -12.85 2.13 -3.31
C ARG A 119 -12.22 1.49 -2.08
N ILE A 120 -13.03 1.22 -1.06
CA ILE A 120 -12.70 0.42 0.11
C ILE A 120 -13.54 -0.86 0.04
N CYS A 121 -12.87 -2.01 0.09
CA CYS A 121 -13.52 -3.31 0.12
C CYS A 121 -13.27 -4.02 1.45
N PHE A 122 -14.28 -4.69 1.98
CA PHE A 122 -14.15 -5.63 3.09
C PHE A 122 -14.63 -7.01 2.68
N GLN A 123 -13.87 -8.05 3.03
CA GLN A 123 -14.34 -9.43 2.86
C GLN A 123 -13.67 -10.35 3.88
N ASN A 124 -14.48 -11.18 4.55
CA ASN A 124 -13.96 -12.36 5.22
C ASN A 124 -13.52 -13.36 4.13
N VAL A 125 -12.22 -13.65 4.06
CA VAL A 125 -11.67 -14.50 2.98
C VAL A 125 -11.72 -15.99 3.31
N ASN A 126 -12.10 -16.38 4.53
CA ASN A 126 -12.14 -17.76 4.99
C ASN A 126 -10.84 -18.52 4.66
N GLY A 127 -9.72 -18.00 5.15
CA GLY A 127 -8.41 -18.59 5.01
C GLY A 127 -7.67 -18.20 3.73
N LEU A 128 -6.38 -17.88 3.89
CA LEU A 128 -5.44 -17.65 2.81
C LEU A 128 -4.52 -18.87 2.64
N PRO A 129 -4.19 -19.23 1.40
CA PRO A 129 -3.34 -20.38 1.13
C PRO A 129 -1.91 -20.11 1.60
N GLU A 130 -1.17 -21.15 1.99
CA GLU A 130 0.24 -21.03 2.40
C GLU A 130 1.13 -20.63 1.21
N ASN A 131 0.85 -21.17 0.04
CA ASN A 131 1.56 -20.87 -1.19
C ASN A 131 0.97 -19.63 -1.89
N GLY A 132 1.82 -18.64 -2.15
CA GLY A 132 1.45 -17.45 -2.92
C GLY A 132 1.05 -17.68 -4.38
N ASN A 133 1.33 -18.86 -4.95
CA ASN A 133 0.95 -19.22 -6.33
C ASN A 133 -0.42 -19.90 -6.44
N ASP A 134 -1.07 -20.15 -5.32
CA ASP A 134 -2.39 -20.78 -5.25
C ASP A 134 -3.46 -20.01 -6.04
N SER A 135 -4.43 -20.72 -6.61
CA SER A 135 -5.49 -20.13 -7.44
C SER A 135 -6.30 -19.07 -6.70
N LYS A 136 -6.61 -19.30 -5.42
CA LYS A 136 -7.34 -18.34 -4.58
C LYS A 136 -6.56 -17.04 -4.41
N GLN A 137 -5.23 -17.14 -4.25
CA GLN A 137 -4.38 -15.95 -4.16
C GLN A 137 -4.34 -15.16 -5.49
N GLN A 138 -4.30 -15.86 -6.62
CA GLN A 138 -4.33 -15.23 -7.95
C GLN A 138 -5.68 -14.54 -8.21
N GLN A 139 -6.78 -15.16 -7.79
CA GLN A 139 -8.13 -14.60 -7.86
C GLN A 139 -8.26 -13.34 -7.00
N ILE A 140 -7.82 -13.37 -5.73
CA ILE A 140 -7.80 -12.18 -4.86
C ILE A 140 -6.97 -11.06 -5.51
N THR A 141 -5.82 -11.40 -6.09
CA THR A 141 -4.98 -10.42 -6.77
C THR A 141 -5.66 -9.79 -7.99
N SER A 142 -6.44 -10.59 -8.73
CA SER A 142 -7.19 -10.14 -9.90
C SER A 142 -8.34 -9.24 -9.47
N TRP A 143 -9.10 -9.63 -8.45
CA TRP A 143 -10.14 -8.82 -7.81
C TRP A 143 -9.64 -7.44 -7.41
N LEU A 144 -8.54 -7.36 -6.65
CA LEU A 144 -7.97 -6.08 -6.21
C LEU A 144 -7.63 -5.15 -7.39
N LYS A 145 -7.29 -5.72 -8.54
CA LYS A 145 -6.93 -4.99 -9.76
C LYS A 145 -8.15 -4.61 -10.59
N GLU A 146 -9.07 -5.54 -10.80
CA GLU A 146 -10.29 -5.38 -11.61
C GLU A 146 -11.21 -4.33 -10.97
N GLU A 147 -11.42 -4.42 -9.66
CA GLU A 147 -12.23 -3.48 -8.88
C GLU A 147 -11.49 -2.18 -8.53
N ARG A 148 -10.24 -2.02 -8.99
CA ARG A 148 -9.39 -0.84 -8.74
C ARG A 148 -9.33 -0.47 -7.26
N VAL A 149 -9.22 -1.48 -6.39
CA VAL A 149 -9.35 -1.33 -4.94
C VAL A 149 -8.27 -0.37 -4.42
N GLY A 150 -8.71 0.65 -3.68
CA GLY A 150 -7.84 1.61 -3.00
C GLY A 150 -7.41 1.08 -1.63
N THR A 151 -8.33 0.49 -0.89
CA THR A 151 -8.06 -0.17 0.41
C THR A 151 -8.83 -1.48 0.51
N ALA A 152 -8.15 -2.56 0.85
CA ALA A 152 -8.74 -3.88 1.07
C ALA A 152 -8.62 -4.27 2.55
N LEU A 153 -9.73 -4.71 3.14
CA LEU A 153 -9.85 -5.11 4.54
C LEU A 153 -10.24 -6.58 4.59
N LEU A 154 -9.27 -7.45 4.84
CA LEU A 154 -9.49 -8.90 4.83
C LEU A 154 -9.62 -9.43 6.24
N ALA A 155 -10.69 -10.17 6.53
CA ALA A 155 -10.89 -10.87 7.78
C ALA A 155 -10.68 -12.39 7.61
N GLU A 156 -10.38 -13.05 8.72
CA GLU A 156 -10.19 -14.51 8.83
C GLU A 156 -9.14 -15.06 7.86
N ALA A 157 -7.92 -14.54 7.93
CA ALA A 157 -6.79 -15.01 7.13
C ALA A 157 -6.44 -16.48 7.37
N LYS A 158 -6.77 -17.07 8.53
CA LYS A 158 -6.50 -18.46 8.95
C LYS A 158 -5.04 -18.94 8.82
N THR A 159 -4.08 -18.03 8.68
CA THR A 159 -2.67 -18.36 8.44
C THR A 159 -1.79 -17.82 9.56
N PHE A 160 -0.90 -18.67 10.08
CA PHE A 160 0.22 -18.31 10.93
C PHE A 160 1.37 -17.80 10.05
N TRP A 161 1.34 -16.51 9.78
CA TRP A 161 2.29 -15.86 8.88
C TRP A 161 3.78 -16.06 9.18
N PRO A 162 4.24 -16.21 10.45
CA PRO A 162 5.65 -16.48 10.72
C PRO A 162 6.18 -17.82 10.21
N SER A 163 5.32 -18.82 9.96
CA SER A 163 5.76 -20.11 9.41
C SER A 163 5.71 -20.16 7.88
N ILE A 164 5.27 -19.08 7.22
CA ILE A 164 5.23 -19.02 5.76
C ILE A 164 6.63 -18.75 5.20
N ASN A 165 7.04 -19.56 4.22
CA ASN A 165 8.33 -19.44 3.55
C ASN A 165 8.53 -18.07 2.90
N GLU A 166 9.78 -17.61 2.86
CA GLU A 166 10.17 -16.37 2.17
C GLU A 166 9.69 -16.38 0.70
N GLY A 167 9.20 -15.24 0.21
CA GLY A 167 8.63 -15.13 -1.14
C GLY A 167 7.14 -15.48 -1.23
N HIS A 168 6.58 -16.16 -0.21
CA HIS A 168 5.16 -16.48 -0.11
C HIS A 168 4.43 -15.66 0.97
N GLY A 169 5.10 -14.73 1.66
CA GLY A 169 4.44 -13.83 2.61
C GLY A 169 3.49 -12.84 1.91
N TRP A 170 2.50 -12.30 2.64
CA TRP A 170 1.50 -11.37 2.07
C TRP A 170 2.13 -10.20 1.30
N SER A 171 3.15 -9.57 1.88
CA SER A 171 3.89 -8.47 1.24
C SER A 171 4.61 -8.90 -0.05
N ASP A 172 5.09 -10.15 -0.13
CA ASP A 172 5.76 -10.66 -1.33
C ASP A 172 4.74 -10.92 -2.44
N ARG A 173 3.56 -11.45 -2.08
CA ARG A 173 2.43 -11.65 -3.01
C ARG A 173 1.98 -10.31 -3.61
N LEU A 174 1.77 -9.30 -2.76
CA LEU A 174 1.41 -7.95 -3.22
C LEU A 174 2.51 -7.30 -4.06
N ARG A 175 3.78 -7.56 -3.75
CA ARG A 175 4.90 -7.05 -4.56
C ARG A 175 4.87 -7.64 -5.96
N GLN A 176 4.64 -8.94 -6.10
CA GLN A 176 4.53 -9.60 -7.41
C GLN A 176 3.32 -9.07 -8.19
N ALA A 177 2.18 -8.90 -7.51
CA ALA A 177 0.95 -8.34 -8.08
C ALA A 177 1.13 -6.90 -8.60
N THR A 178 1.73 -6.03 -7.79
CA THR A 178 1.86 -4.60 -8.08
C THR A 178 3.02 -4.28 -9.03
N MET A 179 4.00 -5.17 -9.20
CA MET A 179 5.12 -4.97 -10.13
C MET A 179 4.69 -4.85 -11.61
N LYS A 180 3.56 -5.46 -11.99
CA LYS A 180 3.02 -5.45 -13.36
C LYS A 180 1.97 -4.33 -13.58
N SER A 181 1.65 -3.55 -12.54
CA SER A 181 0.63 -2.50 -12.55
C SER A 181 1.24 -1.12 -12.87
N GLU A 182 0.49 -0.26 -13.58
CA GLU A 182 0.84 1.16 -13.76
C GLU A 182 0.83 1.94 -12.43
N GLN A 183 0.08 1.46 -11.44
CA GLN A 183 -0.06 2.05 -10.12
C GLN A 183 0.84 1.29 -9.13
N LYS A 184 1.94 1.92 -8.71
CA LYS A 184 3.02 1.30 -7.93
C LYS A 184 2.92 1.69 -6.46
N GLY A 185 2.53 0.75 -5.60
CA GLY A 185 2.62 0.91 -4.16
C GLY A 185 1.61 0.04 -3.42
N PHE A 186 2.02 -0.49 -2.28
CA PHE A 186 1.13 -1.05 -1.28
C PHE A 186 1.69 -0.78 0.12
N CYS A 187 0.80 -0.66 1.09
CA CYS A 187 1.10 -0.67 2.51
C CYS A 187 0.13 -1.66 3.15
N SER A 188 0.65 -2.76 3.69
CA SER A 188 -0.18 -3.81 4.28
C SER A 188 0.31 -4.17 5.66
N LEU A 189 -0.62 -4.54 6.52
CA LEU A 189 -0.34 -5.05 7.85
C LEU A 189 -1.02 -6.40 8.02
N VAL A 190 -0.31 -7.35 8.60
CA VAL A 190 -0.83 -8.69 8.82
C VAL A 190 -0.98 -8.95 10.31
N ALA A 191 -2.20 -9.02 10.83
CA ALA A 191 -2.48 -9.33 12.23
C ALA A 191 -2.84 -10.81 12.39
N TYR A 192 -2.32 -11.44 13.44
CA TYR A 192 -2.52 -12.84 13.80
C TYR A 192 -2.28 -13.01 15.30
N ASN A 193 -2.71 -14.14 15.89
CA ASN A 193 -2.57 -14.37 17.33
C ASN A 193 -1.12 -14.70 17.70
N ARG A 194 -0.52 -13.90 18.60
CA ARG A 194 0.86 -14.05 19.08
C ARG A 194 0.99 -14.72 20.44
N HIS A 195 -0.13 -14.98 21.10
CA HIS A 195 -0.18 -15.56 22.44
C HIS A 195 -0.44 -17.07 22.42
N GLN A 196 -0.83 -17.63 21.28
CA GLN A 196 -0.96 -19.07 21.11
C GLN A 196 0.43 -19.72 21.10
N ASP A 197 0.65 -20.72 21.97
CA ASP A 197 1.82 -21.59 21.87
C ASP A 197 1.70 -22.46 20.61
N ARG A 198 2.78 -22.46 19.82
CA ARG A 198 2.88 -23.17 18.55
C ARG A 198 4.18 -23.95 18.42
N SER A 199 4.87 -24.20 19.54
CA SER A 199 6.13 -24.96 19.59
C SER A 199 6.01 -26.37 18.96
N ALA A 200 4.86 -27.01 19.09
CA ALA A 200 4.56 -28.33 18.52
C ALA A 200 3.76 -28.30 17.20
N ALA A 201 3.46 -27.10 16.64
CA ALA A 201 2.60 -26.99 15.47
C ALA A 201 3.38 -27.19 14.16
N THR A 202 2.96 -28.16 13.34
CA THR A 202 3.58 -28.45 12.04
C THR A 202 2.94 -27.68 10.88
N LEU A 203 1.66 -27.31 11.00
CA LEU A 203 0.90 -26.62 9.95
C LEU A 203 0.93 -25.10 10.15
N ALA A 204 0.85 -24.34 9.04
CA ALA A 204 0.74 -22.89 9.09
C ALA A 204 -0.70 -22.41 9.37
N VAL A 205 -1.63 -23.29 9.77
CA VAL A 205 -3.02 -22.91 10.03
C VAL A 205 -3.18 -22.28 11.42
N GLN A 206 -3.75 -21.08 11.48
CA GLN A 206 -4.12 -20.40 12.73
C GLN A 206 -5.42 -19.61 12.56
N TRP A 207 -6.47 -19.97 13.31
CA TRP A 207 -7.78 -19.31 13.22
C TRP A 207 -7.73 -17.82 13.54
N GLY A 208 -8.56 -17.04 12.83
CA GLY A 208 -8.64 -15.59 12.93
C GLY A 208 -7.66 -14.89 11.97
N GLY A 209 -7.14 -13.75 12.41
CA GLY A 209 -6.22 -12.90 11.66
C GLY A 209 -6.93 -11.94 10.72
N CYS A 210 -6.39 -10.72 10.61
CA CYS A 210 -6.94 -9.63 9.79
C CYS A 210 -5.82 -8.94 9.01
N ILE A 211 -6.12 -8.47 7.81
CA ILE A 211 -5.13 -7.89 6.90
C ILE A 211 -5.70 -6.63 6.24
N PRO A 212 -5.53 -5.44 6.84
CA PRO A 212 -5.74 -4.20 6.14
C PRO A 212 -4.59 -3.94 5.16
N THR A 213 -4.95 -3.58 3.93
CA THR A 213 -4.02 -3.31 2.83
C THR A 213 -4.46 -2.05 2.08
N VAL A 214 -3.62 -1.03 2.08
CA VAL A 214 -3.75 0.17 1.25
C VAL A 214 -2.96 -0.02 -0.04
N LEU A 215 -3.55 0.30 -1.17
CA LEU A 215 -3.01 0.05 -2.50
C LEU A 215 -2.84 1.33 -3.32
N ASN A 216 -2.02 1.24 -4.35
CA ASN A 216 -1.98 2.19 -5.46
C ASN A 216 -1.70 3.63 -4.99
N ARG A 217 -2.45 4.61 -5.54
CA ARG A 217 -2.29 6.05 -5.25
C ARG A 217 -2.53 6.38 -3.78
N VAL A 218 -3.37 5.60 -3.10
CA VAL A 218 -3.71 5.79 -1.67
C VAL A 218 -2.50 5.46 -0.79
N THR A 219 -1.62 4.55 -1.23
CA THR A 219 -0.41 4.14 -0.48
C THR A 219 0.47 5.32 -0.04
N HIS A 220 0.56 6.38 -0.85
CA HIS A 220 1.38 7.55 -0.51
C HIS A 220 0.86 8.32 0.70
N ARG A 221 -0.41 8.12 1.07
CA ARG A 221 -1.05 8.73 2.23
C ARG A 221 -0.95 7.87 3.49
N ALA A 222 -0.48 6.62 3.39
CA ALA A 222 -0.27 5.75 4.54
C ALA A 222 0.90 6.27 5.40
N LYS A 223 0.62 6.58 6.67
CA LYS A 223 1.61 7.11 7.62
C LYS A 223 2.13 6.04 8.57
N GLU A 224 1.23 5.31 9.20
CA GLU A 224 1.54 4.30 10.22
C GLU A 224 0.62 3.09 10.07
N ALA A 225 1.06 1.95 10.57
CA ALA A 225 0.27 0.73 10.66
C ALA A 225 0.54 0.06 12.01
N GLY A 226 -0.53 -0.34 12.71
CA GLY A 226 -0.46 -0.93 14.04
C GLY A 226 -1.45 -2.08 14.21
N ARG A 227 -1.13 -3.00 15.13
CA ARG A 227 -2.01 -4.11 15.53
C ARG A 227 -2.21 -4.03 17.04
N ASP A 228 -3.34 -4.49 17.56
CA ASP A 228 -3.61 -4.51 19.01
C ASP A 228 -2.48 -5.24 19.79
N PRO A 229 -1.97 -4.70 20.92
CA PRO A 229 -2.19 -3.37 21.52
C PRO A 229 -1.20 -2.30 21.03
N THR A 230 -0.34 -2.66 20.08
CA THR A 230 0.75 -1.84 19.52
C THR A 230 0.30 -0.75 18.54
N VAL A 231 -0.99 -0.39 18.50
CA VAL A 231 -1.44 0.79 17.74
C VAL A 231 -0.93 2.03 18.45
N ARG A 232 0.13 2.64 17.92
CA ARG A 232 0.49 4.02 18.29
C ARG A 232 -0.62 4.93 17.75
N GLY A 233 -1.05 5.88 18.59
CA GLY A 233 -2.17 6.75 18.28
C GLY A 233 -1.89 7.57 17.00
N PRO A 234 -2.85 7.65 16.08
CA PRO A 234 -2.77 8.53 14.92
C PRO A 234 -2.61 9.99 15.36
N ILE A 235 -2.21 10.84 14.42
CA ILE A 235 -2.20 12.29 14.63
C ILE A 235 -3.58 12.82 14.20
N SER A 236 -4.07 13.83 14.91
CA SER A 236 -5.33 14.53 14.58
C SER A 236 -5.51 14.81 13.08
N LYS A 237 -6.74 14.60 12.56
CA LYS A 237 -7.17 14.73 11.16
C LYS A 237 -6.77 13.60 10.19
N ASP A 238 -6.34 12.45 10.71
CA ASP A 238 -6.07 11.26 9.89
C ASP A 238 -7.31 10.38 9.68
N LEU A 239 -7.33 9.64 8.57
CA LEU A 239 -8.29 8.56 8.32
C LEU A 239 -7.71 7.23 8.78
N VAL A 240 -8.33 6.61 9.77
CA VAL A 240 -7.96 5.30 10.31
C VAL A 240 -8.79 4.24 9.63
N VAL A 241 -8.15 3.30 8.94
CA VAL A 241 -8.85 2.16 8.32
C VAL A 241 -8.54 0.87 9.09
N VAL A 242 -9.58 0.17 9.53
CA VAL A 242 -9.51 -0.98 10.43
C VAL A 242 -10.17 -2.19 9.79
N SER A 243 -9.50 -3.33 9.86
CA SER A 243 -10.09 -4.64 9.54
C SER A 243 -10.20 -5.43 10.83
N ALA A 244 -11.39 -5.96 11.13
CA ALA A 244 -11.66 -6.67 12.37
C ALA A 244 -12.45 -7.97 12.15
N TYR A 245 -12.30 -8.90 13.09
CA TYR A 245 -13.03 -10.16 13.12
C TYR A 245 -13.44 -10.45 14.56
N ARG A 246 -14.74 -10.41 14.84
CA ARG A 246 -15.27 -10.69 16.17
C ARG A 246 -15.35 -12.21 16.38
N PRO A 247 -14.87 -12.75 17.52
CA PRO A 247 -14.93 -14.19 17.76
C PRO A 247 -16.37 -14.73 17.66
N ASN A 248 -16.54 -15.93 17.11
CA ASN A 248 -17.81 -16.66 17.21
C ASN A 248 -18.21 -16.93 18.68
N LYS A 249 -19.49 -17.26 18.91
CA LYS A 249 -19.95 -17.70 20.25
C LYS A 249 -19.13 -18.92 20.69
N GLN A 250 -19.11 -19.18 22.00
CA GLN A 250 -18.42 -20.35 22.55
C GLN A 250 -18.85 -21.62 21.79
N GLY A 251 -17.86 -22.27 21.16
CA GLY A 251 -18.05 -23.53 20.45
C GLY A 251 -17.26 -24.66 21.10
N LEU A 252 -17.46 -25.88 20.61
CA LEU A 252 -16.80 -27.09 21.11
C LEU A 252 -15.30 -27.19 20.72
N GLY A 253 -14.85 -26.40 19.74
CA GLY A 253 -13.48 -26.46 19.23
C GLY A 253 -12.45 -25.71 20.08
N GLY A 254 -11.45 -26.43 20.59
CA GLY A 254 -10.35 -25.87 21.40
C GLY A 254 -9.40 -24.91 20.65
N SER A 255 -9.48 -24.84 19.32
CA SER A 255 -8.66 -23.94 18.49
C SER A 255 -9.42 -22.71 17.98
N THR A 256 -10.70 -22.55 18.32
CA THR A 256 -11.52 -21.40 17.93
C THR A 256 -10.93 -20.07 18.44
N VAL A 257 -11.19 -18.97 17.75
CA VAL A 257 -10.72 -17.63 18.19
C VAL A 257 -11.22 -17.30 19.60
N TRP A 258 -12.45 -17.72 19.93
CA TRP A 258 -12.99 -17.55 21.28
C TRP A 258 -12.16 -18.32 22.33
N ALA A 259 -11.83 -19.59 22.08
CA ALA A 259 -11.01 -20.40 22.98
C ALA A 259 -9.59 -19.83 23.12
N GLN A 260 -9.00 -19.37 22.01
CA GLN A 260 -7.70 -18.70 22.02
C GLN A 260 -7.69 -17.45 22.90
N HIS A 261 -8.72 -16.59 22.79
CA HIS A 261 -8.86 -15.40 23.63
C HIS A 261 -9.05 -15.78 25.10
N ARG A 262 -9.89 -16.79 25.39
CA ARG A 262 -10.14 -17.25 26.76
C ARG A 262 -8.88 -17.78 27.43
N LEU A 263 -8.05 -18.54 26.71
CA LEU A 263 -6.75 -19.01 27.21
C LEU A 263 -5.83 -17.84 27.58
N HIS A 264 -5.71 -16.85 26.70
CA HIS A 264 -4.91 -15.66 26.99
C HIS A 264 -5.47 -14.87 28.18
N PHE A 265 -6.79 -14.65 28.21
CA PHE A 265 -7.48 -13.93 29.28
C PHE A 265 -7.32 -14.61 30.64
N HIS A 266 -7.37 -15.94 30.69
CA HIS A 266 -7.06 -16.70 31.90
C HIS A 266 -5.62 -16.45 32.37
N ALA A 267 -4.64 -16.48 31.45
CA ALA A 267 -3.24 -16.22 31.77
C ALA A 267 -2.98 -14.81 32.31
N VAL A 268 -3.79 -13.81 31.93
CA VAL A 268 -3.68 -12.42 32.43
C VAL A 268 -4.75 -12.08 33.48
N ASN A 269 -5.46 -13.09 34.02
CA ASN A 269 -6.52 -12.94 35.02
C ASN A 269 -7.65 -11.95 34.62
N ARG A 270 -7.97 -11.86 33.33
CA ARG A 270 -9.08 -11.06 32.79
C ARG A 270 -10.36 -11.90 32.71
N LYS A 271 -11.28 -11.71 33.65
CA LYS A 271 -12.55 -12.46 33.73
C LYS A 271 -13.68 -11.80 32.93
N VAL A 272 -13.56 -11.77 31.61
CA VAL A 272 -14.58 -11.21 30.70
C VAL A 272 -14.78 -12.14 29.51
N ASP A 273 -16.01 -12.27 29.03
CA ASP A 273 -16.30 -13.00 27.79
C ASP A 273 -15.51 -12.40 26.60
N PRO A 274 -14.81 -13.22 25.79
CA PRO A 274 -14.07 -12.77 24.61
C PRO A 274 -14.82 -11.87 23.63
N ARG A 275 -16.12 -12.09 23.39
CA ARG A 275 -16.91 -11.27 22.46
C ARG A 275 -17.24 -9.91 23.07
N LYS A 276 -17.55 -9.87 24.36
CA LYS A 276 -17.78 -8.62 25.09
C LYS A 276 -16.49 -7.79 25.17
N ALA A 277 -15.40 -8.43 25.58
CA ALA A 277 -14.08 -7.80 25.65
C ALA A 277 -13.65 -7.19 24.31
N PHE A 278 -13.86 -7.92 23.21
CA PHE A 278 -13.56 -7.43 21.86
C PHE A 278 -14.32 -6.13 21.53
N VAL A 279 -15.63 -6.09 21.77
CA VAL A 279 -16.45 -4.90 21.48
C VAL A 279 -16.06 -3.75 22.40
N ASP A 280 -15.88 -4.02 23.71
CA ASP A 280 -15.50 -3.00 24.69
C ASP A 280 -14.13 -2.36 24.36
N ASP A 281 -13.13 -3.17 24.04
CA ASP A 281 -11.78 -2.67 23.74
C ASP A 281 -11.74 -1.93 22.40
N LEU A 282 -12.43 -2.44 21.38
CA LEU A 282 -12.52 -1.77 20.08
C LEU A 282 -13.27 -0.43 20.19
N CYS A 283 -14.38 -0.37 20.93
CA CYS A 283 -15.12 0.87 21.19
C CYS A 283 -14.25 1.91 21.91
N LYS A 284 -13.48 1.50 22.93
CA LYS A 284 -12.53 2.38 23.63
C LYS A 284 -11.48 2.94 22.67
N GLN A 285 -10.91 2.09 21.82
CA GLN A 285 -9.89 2.49 20.87
C GLN A 285 -10.43 3.43 19.79
N ILE A 286 -11.64 3.18 19.29
CA ILE A 286 -12.34 4.05 18.35
C ILE A 286 -12.62 5.41 18.97
N THR A 287 -13.16 5.43 20.19
CA THR A 287 -13.47 6.68 20.92
C THR A 287 -12.21 7.51 21.07
N LYS A 288 -11.10 6.89 21.47
CA LYS A 288 -9.80 7.56 21.53
C LYS A 288 -9.36 8.18 20.21
N TRP A 289 -9.48 7.47 19.08
CA TRP A 289 -9.12 8.04 17.77
C TRP A 289 -10.00 9.23 17.41
N ARG A 290 -11.29 9.18 17.75
CA ARG A 290 -12.22 10.28 17.51
C ARG A 290 -11.96 11.48 18.41
N ASP A 291 -11.63 11.26 19.67
CA ASP A 291 -11.21 12.32 20.60
C ASP A 291 -9.91 13.00 20.12
N GLU A 292 -9.03 12.25 19.45
CA GLU A 292 -7.85 12.79 18.76
C GLU A 292 -8.21 13.54 17.46
N GLY A 293 -9.47 13.51 17.01
CA GLY A 293 -9.97 14.18 15.80
C GLY A 293 -9.72 13.40 14.51
N CYS A 294 -9.67 12.07 14.58
CA CYS A 294 -9.52 11.19 13.41
C CYS A 294 -10.88 10.68 12.92
N GLU A 295 -10.96 10.48 11.61
CA GLU A 295 -12.07 9.77 10.97
C GLU A 295 -11.75 8.27 10.92
N VAL A 296 -12.77 7.41 10.97
CA VAL A 296 -12.59 5.95 11.06
C VAL A 296 -13.44 5.23 10.01
N VAL A 297 -12.84 4.27 9.32
CA VAL A 297 -13.51 3.28 8.48
C VAL A 297 -13.18 1.89 9.03
N LEU A 298 -14.19 1.15 9.46
CA LEU A 298 -14.08 -0.18 10.06
C LEU A 298 -14.80 -1.21 9.20
N GLY A 299 -14.06 -2.11 8.57
CA GLY A 299 -14.61 -3.33 7.99
C GLY A 299 -14.54 -4.47 9.00
N ILE A 300 -15.67 -5.12 9.27
CA ILE A 300 -15.76 -6.14 10.32
C ILE A 300 -16.68 -7.30 9.95
N ASP A 301 -16.22 -8.51 10.25
CA ASP A 301 -17.10 -9.68 10.45
C ASP A 301 -17.52 -9.66 11.92
N ALA A 302 -18.77 -9.25 12.17
CA ALA A 302 -19.30 -9.05 13.50
C ALA A 302 -19.74 -10.36 14.18
N ASN A 303 -19.90 -11.44 13.39
CA ASN A 303 -20.52 -12.70 13.83
C ASN A 303 -21.81 -12.46 14.65
N GLU A 304 -22.60 -11.45 14.27
CA GLU A 304 -23.85 -10.99 14.86
C GLU A 304 -24.63 -10.20 13.81
N ASP A 305 -25.95 -10.17 13.93
CA ASP A 305 -26.83 -9.38 13.08
C ASP A 305 -26.49 -7.88 13.17
N VAL A 306 -25.97 -7.31 12.07
CA VAL A 306 -25.60 -5.89 12.02
C VAL A 306 -26.80 -4.98 11.74
N THR A 307 -28.00 -5.51 11.47
CA THR A 307 -29.22 -4.71 11.28
C THR A 307 -29.81 -4.26 12.61
N VAL A 308 -29.66 -5.06 13.67
CA VAL A 308 -30.22 -4.81 15.00
C VAL A 308 -29.57 -3.59 15.64
N ASN A 309 -30.37 -2.61 16.06
CA ASN A 309 -29.91 -1.39 16.74
C ASN A 309 -30.40 -1.31 18.19
N ALA A 310 -30.18 -2.38 18.97
CA ALA A 310 -30.50 -2.45 20.39
C ALA A 310 -29.28 -2.05 21.24
N PRO A 311 -29.42 -1.57 22.49
CA PRO A 311 -28.29 -1.07 23.29
C PRO A 311 -27.06 -1.97 23.41
N GLN A 312 -27.26 -3.29 23.39
CA GLN A 312 -26.18 -4.29 23.47
C GLN A 312 -25.66 -4.76 22.09
N SER A 313 -26.32 -4.38 21.00
CA SER A 313 -25.94 -4.80 19.66
C SER A 313 -24.67 -4.09 19.21
N ILE A 314 -23.90 -4.75 18.35
CA ILE A 314 -22.64 -4.19 17.85
C ILE A 314 -22.87 -2.86 17.10
N ARG A 315 -23.97 -2.76 16.34
CA ARG A 315 -24.33 -1.54 15.59
C ARG A 315 -24.59 -0.37 16.53
N HIS A 316 -25.36 -0.58 17.60
CA HIS A 316 -25.62 0.49 18.56
C HIS A 316 -24.35 0.89 19.32
N ARG A 317 -23.53 -0.09 19.72
CA ARG A 317 -22.26 0.15 20.41
C ARG A 317 -21.29 0.99 19.56
N PHE A 318 -21.21 0.71 18.25
CA PHE A 318 -20.42 1.52 17.32
C PHE A 318 -21.03 2.89 17.04
N TRP A 319 -22.36 2.99 16.97
CA TRP A 319 -23.07 4.27 16.89
C TRP A 319 -22.83 5.16 18.10
N ALA A 320 -22.82 4.60 19.32
CA ALA A 320 -22.47 5.33 20.53
C ALA A 320 -21.02 5.85 20.52
N CYS A 321 -20.13 5.16 19.80
CA CYS A 321 -18.78 5.63 19.52
C CYS A 321 -18.69 6.50 18.24
N GLY A 322 -19.83 6.86 17.64
CA GLY A 322 -20.01 7.74 16.47
C GLY A 322 -19.59 7.16 15.12
N LEU A 323 -19.79 5.86 14.92
CA LEU A 323 -19.77 5.23 13.61
C LEU A 323 -21.18 4.84 13.17
N GLU A 324 -21.49 5.00 11.90
CA GLU A 324 -22.70 4.52 11.26
C GLU A 324 -22.38 3.38 10.30
N GLU A 325 -23.34 2.48 10.06
CA GLU A 325 -23.21 1.45 9.03
C GLU A 325 -23.40 2.09 7.65
N ALA A 326 -22.39 1.93 6.79
CA ALA A 326 -22.24 2.69 5.55
C ALA A 326 -23.19 2.27 4.43
N ILE A 327 -23.58 0.99 4.36
CA ILE A 327 -24.34 0.44 3.24
C ILE A 327 -25.84 0.40 3.59
N LEU A 328 -26.19 -0.02 4.81
CA LEU A 328 -27.56 -0.11 5.33
C LEU A 328 -28.27 1.24 5.41
N LYS A 329 -27.53 2.35 5.33
CA LYS A 329 -28.09 3.70 5.24
C LYS A 329 -28.75 3.97 3.90
N HIS A 330 -28.26 3.34 2.84
CA HIS A 330 -28.63 3.64 1.45
C HIS A 330 -29.29 2.44 0.74
N HIS A 331 -29.03 1.22 1.22
CA HIS A 331 -29.44 -0.01 0.56
C HIS A 331 -30.05 -0.99 1.58
N PRO A 332 -30.99 -1.86 1.14
CA PRO A 332 -31.58 -2.87 2.03
C PRO A 332 -30.54 -3.90 2.50
N PRO A 333 -30.74 -4.53 3.67
CA PRO A 333 -29.85 -5.55 4.19
C PRO A 333 -29.81 -6.79 3.29
N GLN A 334 -28.62 -7.39 3.20
CA GLN A 334 -28.36 -8.60 2.42
C GLN A 334 -27.58 -9.61 3.24
N ALA A 335 -27.88 -10.90 3.08
CA ALA A 335 -27.19 -11.98 3.80
C ALA A 335 -25.70 -12.03 3.42
N THR A 336 -24.76 -11.76 4.31
CA THR A 336 -23.34 -11.74 3.93
C THR A 336 -22.65 -13.11 3.96
N HIS A 337 -23.36 -14.15 4.43
CA HIS A 337 -22.90 -15.54 4.53
C HIS A 337 -23.85 -16.50 3.81
N GLN A 338 -23.33 -17.46 3.04
CA GLN A 338 -24.12 -18.36 2.19
C GLN A 338 -25.18 -19.20 2.93
N ARG A 339 -24.94 -19.56 4.19
CA ARG A 339 -25.89 -20.37 4.98
C ARG A 339 -27.00 -19.51 5.60
N ASN A 340 -26.95 -18.20 5.42
CA ASN A 340 -27.94 -17.29 5.95
C ASN A 340 -29.15 -17.22 5.02
N GLN A 341 -30.27 -17.79 5.47
CA GLN A 341 -31.52 -17.83 4.72
C GLN A 341 -32.45 -16.66 5.00
N ARG A 342 -32.04 -15.68 5.82
CA ARG A 342 -32.91 -14.61 6.35
C ARG A 342 -32.50 -13.21 5.90
N ASN A 343 -31.61 -13.07 4.92
CA ASN A 343 -31.04 -11.79 4.47
C ASN A 343 -30.43 -10.95 5.60
N ILE A 344 -29.91 -11.61 6.64
CA ILE A 344 -29.29 -10.94 7.79
C ILE A 344 -27.78 -10.75 7.52
N PRO A 345 -27.28 -9.52 7.32
CA PRO A 345 -25.85 -9.30 7.26
C PRO A 345 -25.18 -9.57 8.61
N ILE A 346 -24.03 -10.24 8.59
CA ILE A 346 -23.13 -10.41 9.73
C ILE A 346 -21.79 -9.72 9.53
N ASP A 347 -21.53 -9.27 8.29
CA ASP A 347 -20.41 -8.45 7.89
C ASP A 347 -20.91 -7.02 7.64
N GLY A 348 -20.09 -6.01 7.98
CA GLY A 348 -20.47 -4.62 7.81
C GLY A 348 -19.27 -3.70 7.61
N ILE A 349 -19.53 -2.55 6.99
CA ILE A 349 -18.57 -1.44 6.90
C ILE A 349 -19.15 -0.27 7.69
N PHE A 350 -18.44 0.15 8.74
CA PHE A 350 -18.84 1.24 9.62
C PHE A 350 -17.93 2.44 9.39
N THR A 351 -18.51 3.64 9.30
CA THR A 351 -17.76 4.88 9.07
C THR A 351 -18.18 5.98 10.03
N THR A 352 -17.26 6.86 10.39
CA THR A 352 -17.60 8.14 11.01
C THR A 352 -18.34 9.04 10.02
N LEU A 353 -19.12 9.99 10.55
CA LEU A 353 -19.94 10.92 9.73
C LEU A 353 -19.10 11.82 8.79
N GLY A 354 -17.84 12.09 9.11
CA GLY A 354 -16.95 12.90 8.27
C GLY A 354 -16.42 12.17 7.03
N VAL A 355 -16.78 10.90 6.82
CA VAL A 355 -16.41 10.11 5.63
C VAL A 355 -17.61 10.08 4.65
N PRO A 356 -17.65 10.93 3.61
CA PRO A 356 -18.72 10.93 2.64
C PRO A 356 -18.69 9.67 1.76
N ILE A 357 -19.77 8.91 1.80
CA ILE A 357 -20.00 7.73 0.98
C ILE A 357 -20.64 8.16 -0.34
N LEU A 358 -19.99 7.84 -1.46
CA LEU A 358 -20.44 8.17 -2.80
C LEU A 358 -21.30 7.06 -3.41
N ALA A 359 -20.95 5.81 -3.13
CA ALA A 359 -21.65 4.61 -3.58
C ALA A 359 -21.26 3.42 -2.69
N GLY A 360 -22.04 2.36 -2.68
CA GLY A 360 -21.69 1.14 -1.98
C GLY A 360 -22.63 -0.02 -2.26
N GLY A 361 -22.24 -1.20 -1.81
CA GLY A 361 -23.06 -2.40 -1.97
C GLY A 361 -22.36 -3.70 -1.58
N TYR A 362 -23.03 -4.79 -1.93
CA TYR A 362 -22.65 -6.16 -1.70
C TYR A 362 -22.32 -6.82 -3.05
N TYR A 363 -21.17 -7.47 -3.16
CA TYR A 363 -20.86 -8.35 -4.29
C TYR A 363 -21.75 -9.60 -4.25
N ALA A 364 -21.87 -10.30 -5.37
CA ALA A 364 -22.48 -11.63 -5.38
C ALA A 364 -21.59 -12.63 -4.62
N PHE A 365 -22.19 -13.72 -4.12
CA PHE A 365 -21.40 -14.83 -3.59
C PHE A 365 -20.50 -15.43 -4.67
N ASP A 366 -19.30 -15.83 -4.26
CA ASP A 366 -18.30 -16.46 -5.12
C ASP A 366 -17.89 -15.64 -6.37
N GLU A 367 -18.26 -14.35 -6.47
CA GLU A 367 -18.05 -13.51 -7.66
C GLU A 367 -16.58 -13.49 -8.12
N PHE A 368 -15.65 -13.30 -7.18
CA PHE A 368 -14.22 -13.19 -7.49
C PHE A 368 -13.41 -14.42 -7.10
N PHE A 369 -13.80 -15.09 -6.02
CA PHE A 369 -13.16 -16.31 -5.53
C PHE A 369 -14.14 -17.06 -4.64
N ASN A 370 -13.99 -18.38 -4.59
CA ASN A 370 -14.86 -19.24 -3.80
C ASN A 370 -14.71 -18.90 -2.31
N CYS A 371 -15.79 -18.42 -1.71
CA CYS A 371 -15.88 -18.05 -0.31
C CYS A 371 -17.33 -18.09 0.17
N ASN A 372 -17.52 -18.62 1.36
CA ASN A 372 -18.82 -18.63 2.03
C ASN A 372 -19.28 -17.24 2.50
N HIS A 373 -18.42 -16.22 2.42
CA HIS A 373 -18.77 -14.82 2.61
C HIS A 373 -18.63 -14.05 1.30
N ARG A 374 -19.62 -13.19 1.01
CA ARG A 374 -19.49 -12.21 -0.08
C ARG A 374 -18.74 -10.97 0.38
N GLY A 375 -18.10 -10.28 -0.55
CA GLY A 375 -17.43 -9.02 -0.25
C GLY A 375 -18.40 -7.84 -0.22
N LEU A 376 -18.00 -6.81 0.54
CA LEU A 376 -18.69 -5.54 0.69
C LEU A 376 -17.77 -4.45 0.13
N TRP A 377 -18.35 -3.40 -0.45
CA TRP A 377 -17.57 -2.29 -0.97
C TRP A 377 -18.28 -0.95 -0.74
N ILE A 378 -17.48 0.08 -0.53
CA ILE A 378 -17.91 1.47 -0.53
C ILE A 378 -16.91 2.31 -1.33
N ASP A 379 -17.41 3.32 -2.01
CA ASP A 379 -16.61 4.36 -2.65
C ASP A 379 -16.69 5.62 -1.79
N ILE A 380 -15.55 6.13 -1.35
CA ILE A 380 -15.47 7.35 -0.53
C ILE A 380 -14.76 8.48 -1.28
N ASP A 381 -15.14 9.73 -0.99
CA ASP A 381 -14.33 10.88 -1.40
C ASP A 381 -13.19 11.08 -0.39
N LEU A 382 -12.03 10.53 -0.76
CA LEU A 382 -10.82 10.60 0.05
C LEU A 382 -10.29 12.04 0.16
N SER A 383 -10.53 12.89 -0.84
CA SER A 383 -10.10 14.30 -0.82
C SER A 383 -10.98 15.12 0.11
N ALA A 384 -12.28 14.84 0.19
CA ALA A 384 -13.16 15.42 1.19
C ALA A 384 -12.79 14.95 2.61
N SER A 385 -12.47 13.66 2.77
CA SER A 385 -12.15 13.07 4.08
C SER A 385 -10.79 13.52 4.66
N LEU A 386 -9.77 13.69 3.80
CA LEU A 386 -8.39 13.99 4.22
C LEU A 386 -7.92 15.41 3.84
N GLY A 387 -8.78 16.19 3.19
CA GLY A 387 -8.38 17.40 2.46
C GLY A 387 -7.56 17.11 1.19
N ASN A 388 -7.34 18.15 0.38
CA ASN A 388 -6.57 18.09 -0.88
C ASN A 388 -5.05 17.85 -0.69
N PHE A 389 -4.62 17.36 0.47
CA PHE A 389 -3.20 17.11 0.74
C PHE A 389 -2.71 15.90 -0.08
N GLN A 390 -1.90 16.18 -1.10
CA GLN A 390 -1.12 15.17 -1.79
C GLN A 390 0.31 15.17 -1.22
N PRO A 391 0.67 14.18 -0.38
CA PRO A 391 2.04 14.08 0.12
C PRO A 391 3.00 13.96 -1.06
N GLN A 392 4.11 14.71 -1.02
CA GLN A 392 5.13 14.60 -2.04
C GLN A 392 5.61 13.16 -2.12
N LYS A 393 5.65 12.60 -3.34
CA LYS A 393 6.11 11.23 -3.60
C LYS A 393 7.43 11.00 -2.87
N SER A 394 7.45 10.07 -1.92
CA SER A 394 8.68 9.73 -1.21
C SER A 394 9.74 9.31 -2.22
N LYS A 395 10.92 9.92 -2.16
CA LYS A 395 12.03 9.53 -3.02
C LYS A 395 12.51 8.17 -2.53
N PHE A 396 12.24 7.12 -3.30
CA PHE A 396 12.82 5.80 -3.05
C PHE A 396 14.35 5.95 -2.96
N LYS A 397 14.91 5.69 -1.77
CA LYS A 397 16.36 5.61 -1.58
C LYS A 397 16.74 4.15 -1.84
N PRO A 398 17.39 3.83 -2.97
CA PRO A 398 17.83 2.47 -3.20
C PRO A 398 18.83 2.05 -2.12
N ARG A 399 18.77 0.78 -1.72
CA ARG A 399 19.73 0.19 -0.78
C ARG A 399 21.14 0.35 -1.34
N LYS A 400 22.10 0.79 -0.52
CA LYS A 400 23.50 0.95 -0.96
C LYS A 400 24.18 -0.40 -1.16
N LEU A 401 23.80 -1.39 -0.35
CA LEU A 401 24.28 -2.76 -0.49
C LEU A 401 23.57 -3.47 -1.64
N SER A 402 24.33 -3.86 -2.66
CA SER A 402 23.89 -4.76 -3.73
C SER A 402 24.68 -6.06 -3.66
N LEU A 403 23.98 -7.20 -3.64
CA LEU A 403 24.62 -8.54 -3.68
C LEU A 403 25.33 -8.81 -5.02
N GLN A 404 25.01 -8.05 -6.06
CA GLN A 404 25.65 -8.16 -7.38
C GLN A 404 26.97 -7.39 -7.45
N ASP A 405 27.23 -6.46 -6.53
CA ASP A 405 28.48 -5.69 -6.48
C ASP A 405 29.41 -6.23 -5.39
N SER A 406 30.42 -6.99 -5.81
CA SER A 406 31.42 -7.58 -4.91
C SER A 406 32.16 -6.55 -4.07
N ARG A 407 32.32 -5.31 -4.56
CA ARG A 407 32.99 -4.23 -3.81
C ARG A 407 32.13 -3.77 -2.64
N SER A 408 30.84 -3.56 -2.89
CA SER A 408 29.89 -3.20 -1.84
C SER A 408 29.76 -4.30 -0.79
N VAL A 409 29.69 -5.57 -1.21
CA VAL A 409 29.63 -6.73 -0.31
C VAL A 409 30.89 -6.82 0.56
N ARG A 410 32.08 -6.72 -0.04
CA ARG A 410 33.36 -6.77 0.70
C ARG A 410 33.45 -5.67 1.74
N LYS A 411 33.14 -4.42 1.37
CA LYS A 411 33.16 -3.29 2.31
C LYS A 411 32.14 -3.46 3.43
N TYR A 412 30.94 -3.94 3.11
CA TYR A 412 29.91 -4.23 4.10
C TYR A 412 30.40 -5.25 5.13
N LEU A 413 30.91 -6.41 4.67
CA LEU A 413 31.42 -7.46 5.56
C LEU A 413 32.56 -6.96 6.43
N GLN A 414 33.51 -6.22 5.85
CA GLN A 414 34.62 -5.62 6.61
C GLN A 414 34.12 -4.70 7.74
N LEU A 415 33.13 -3.86 7.46
CA LEU A 415 32.55 -2.95 8.46
C LEU A 415 31.74 -3.69 9.52
N VAL A 416 30.99 -4.72 9.14
CA VAL A 416 30.26 -5.58 10.08
C VAL A 416 31.23 -6.31 11.00
N HIS A 417 32.29 -6.91 10.46
CA HIS A 417 33.31 -7.62 11.24
C HIS A 417 34.01 -6.67 12.21
N LYS A 418 34.38 -5.47 11.75
CA LYS A 418 34.96 -4.42 12.62
C LYS A 418 34.00 -4.00 13.74
N GLY A 419 32.71 -3.85 13.43
CA GLY A 419 31.69 -3.52 14.42
C GLY A 419 31.45 -4.65 15.43
N TYR A 420 31.47 -5.90 14.97
CA TYR A 420 31.30 -7.07 15.82
C TYR A 420 32.48 -7.24 16.78
N ALA A 421 33.71 -7.06 16.29
CA ALA A 421 34.91 -7.06 17.12
C ALA A 421 34.87 -5.93 18.17
N LYS A 422 34.50 -4.70 17.75
CA LYS A 422 34.39 -3.53 18.65
C LYS A 422 33.44 -3.77 19.84
N TYR A 423 32.33 -4.46 19.61
CA TYR A 423 31.31 -4.70 20.65
C TYR A 423 31.37 -6.10 21.25
N SER A 424 32.42 -6.87 20.94
CA SER A 424 32.63 -8.26 21.34
C SER A 424 31.36 -9.11 21.16
N ILE A 425 30.71 -8.93 20.00
CA ILE A 425 29.44 -9.61 19.70
C ILE A 425 29.62 -11.14 19.72
N PRO A 426 30.64 -11.73 19.07
CA PRO A 426 30.83 -13.17 19.07
C PRO A 426 31.05 -13.74 20.48
N GLU A 427 31.88 -13.09 21.30
CA GLU A 427 32.20 -13.54 22.66
C GLU A 427 30.96 -13.46 23.56
N ARG A 428 30.18 -12.39 23.44
CA ARG A 428 28.93 -12.21 24.21
C ARG A 428 27.86 -13.19 23.76
N LEU A 429 27.80 -13.52 22.47
CA LEU A 429 26.89 -14.53 21.94
C LEU A 429 27.29 -15.93 22.45
N ASN A 430 28.59 -16.26 22.44
CA ASN A 430 29.11 -17.51 22.99
C ASN A 430 28.85 -17.61 24.50
N LYS A 431 29.05 -16.54 25.27
CA LYS A 431 28.73 -16.50 26.71
C LYS A 431 27.23 -16.71 26.96
N LEU A 432 26.40 -16.15 26.09
CA LEU A 432 24.96 -16.38 26.15
C LEU A 432 24.64 -17.85 25.84
N ASN A 433 25.22 -18.42 24.78
CA ASN A 433 25.01 -19.81 24.38
C ASN A 433 25.41 -20.79 25.49
N LYS A 434 26.62 -20.66 26.06
CA LYS A 434 27.05 -21.49 27.18
C LYS A 434 26.07 -21.44 28.35
N ARG A 435 25.53 -20.26 28.64
CA ARG A 435 24.54 -20.10 29.73
C ARG A 435 23.19 -20.74 29.40
N ILE A 436 22.83 -20.82 28.12
CA ILE A 436 21.65 -21.55 27.65
C ILE A 436 21.88 -23.05 27.81
N ASP A 437 23.04 -23.53 27.39
CA ASP A 437 23.42 -24.95 27.48
C ASP A 437 23.43 -25.41 28.95
N HIS A 438 24.02 -24.62 29.87
CA HIS A 438 24.00 -24.90 31.31
C HIS A 438 22.59 -24.92 31.93
N LEU A 439 21.60 -24.29 31.30
CA LEU A 439 20.21 -24.28 31.77
C LEU A 439 19.35 -25.29 31.02
N GLY A 440 19.94 -26.32 30.41
CA GLY A 440 19.21 -27.35 29.67
C GLY A 440 18.47 -26.78 28.46
N HIS A 441 19.08 -25.84 27.75
CA HIS A 441 18.51 -25.13 26.61
C HIS A 441 17.27 -24.24 26.92
N GLN A 442 17.04 -23.91 28.20
CA GLN A 442 15.92 -23.06 28.58
C GLN A 442 16.20 -21.55 28.39
N MET A 443 15.30 -20.88 27.65
CA MET A 443 15.34 -19.43 27.42
C MET A 443 14.61 -18.65 28.54
N THR A 444 15.31 -18.35 29.63
CA THR A 444 14.74 -17.51 30.70
C THR A 444 14.43 -16.08 30.20
N PRO A 445 13.44 -15.36 30.78
CA PRO A 445 13.11 -13.98 30.38
C PRO A 445 14.30 -13.00 30.44
N SER A 446 15.25 -13.24 31.35
CA SER A 446 16.49 -12.47 31.45
C SER A 446 17.40 -12.71 30.24
N LEU A 447 17.54 -13.96 29.79
CA LEU A 447 18.34 -14.32 28.63
C LEU A 447 17.71 -13.83 27.33
N VAL A 448 16.39 -13.93 27.19
CA VAL A 448 15.65 -13.37 26.05
C VAL A 448 15.89 -11.85 25.95
N ARG A 449 15.82 -11.12 27.06
CA ARG A 449 16.14 -9.68 27.09
C ARG A 449 17.58 -9.40 26.67
N LYS A 450 18.54 -10.18 27.16
CA LYS A 450 19.96 -10.06 26.78
C LYS A 450 20.19 -10.35 25.29
N TYR A 451 19.59 -11.41 24.77
CA TYR A 451 19.61 -11.73 23.34
C TYR A 451 19.03 -10.59 22.50
N ASN A 452 17.83 -10.11 22.85
CA ASN A 452 17.17 -9.03 22.12
C ASN A 452 17.96 -7.71 22.16
N CYS A 453 18.68 -7.45 23.25
CA CYS A 453 19.61 -6.31 23.34
C CYS A 453 20.81 -6.50 22.39
N LEU A 454 21.45 -7.67 22.44
CA LEU A 454 22.57 -8.02 21.56
C LEU A 454 22.16 -7.99 20.07
N HIS A 455 21.00 -8.54 19.75
CA HIS A 455 20.43 -8.55 18.41
C HIS A 455 20.15 -7.12 17.90
N ARG A 456 19.61 -6.23 18.74
CA ARG A 456 19.44 -4.81 18.39
C ARG A 456 20.78 -4.13 18.10
N GLN A 457 21.82 -4.47 18.87
CA GLN A 457 23.17 -3.95 18.64
C GLN A 457 23.76 -4.47 17.32
N MET A 458 23.61 -5.77 17.02
CA MET A 458 24.00 -6.38 15.74
C MET A 458 23.28 -5.70 14.57
N TYR A 459 21.97 -5.46 14.70
CA TYR A 459 21.18 -4.77 13.69
C TYR A 459 21.68 -3.34 13.45
N THR A 460 22.05 -2.63 14.51
CA THR A 460 22.61 -1.28 14.45
C THR A 460 23.95 -1.27 13.70
N VAL A 461 24.84 -2.23 14.00
CA VAL A 461 26.11 -2.40 13.28
C VAL A 461 25.87 -2.65 11.79
N LYS A 462 24.96 -3.58 11.46
CA LYS A 462 24.61 -3.90 10.06
C LYS A 462 24.08 -2.68 9.32
N ARG A 463 23.20 -1.90 9.94
CA ARG A 463 22.69 -0.65 9.36
C ARG A 463 23.78 0.39 9.10
N GLN A 464 24.66 0.62 10.08
CA GLN A 464 25.78 1.54 9.93
C GLN A 464 26.76 1.09 8.84
N ALA A 465 26.98 -0.22 8.72
CA ALA A 465 27.79 -0.79 7.65
C ALA A 465 27.18 -0.53 6.27
N GLU A 466 25.87 -0.77 6.11
CA GLU A 466 25.15 -0.48 4.85
C GLU A 466 25.18 1.01 4.50
N GLU A 467 25.01 1.91 5.48
CA GLU A 467 25.08 3.36 5.25
C GLU A 467 26.46 3.83 4.75
N ARG A 468 27.53 3.13 5.13
CA ARG A 468 28.93 3.40 4.75
C ARG A 468 29.38 2.62 3.51
N CYS A 469 28.54 1.72 2.98
CA CYS A 469 28.76 1.13 1.67
C CYS A 469 28.87 2.24 0.61
N PRO A 470 29.61 2.00 -0.48
CA PRO A 470 29.67 2.95 -1.57
C PRO A 470 28.24 3.25 -2.04
N ALA A 471 27.95 4.51 -2.37
CA ALA A 471 26.69 4.81 -3.02
C ALA A 471 26.61 3.97 -4.31
N LEU A 472 25.43 3.43 -4.61
CA LEU A 472 25.17 2.91 -5.95
C LEU A 472 25.62 3.98 -6.93
N ALA A 473 26.52 3.62 -7.83
CA ALA A 473 26.87 4.45 -8.97
C ALA A 473 25.96 4.01 -10.12
N PRO A 474 24.70 4.47 -10.19
CA PRO A 474 23.90 4.24 -11.40
C PRO A 474 24.72 4.86 -12.52
N GLY A 475 25.16 4.03 -13.46
CA GLY A 475 26.24 4.32 -14.39
C GLY A 475 26.24 5.79 -14.81
N LYS A 476 27.18 6.57 -14.25
CA LYS A 476 27.36 7.99 -14.56
C LYS A 476 28.02 8.16 -15.93
N VAL A 477 27.67 7.32 -16.89
CA VAL A 477 28.16 7.40 -18.26
C VAL A 477 27.24 8.37 -18.98
N PRO A 478 27.70 9.59 -19.29
CA PRO A 478 26.87 10.55 -19.99
C PRO A 478 26.49 10.01 -21.37
N TRP A 479 25.21 10.10 -21.70
CA TRP A 479 24.67 9.59 -22.97
C TRP A 479 25.14 10.41 -24.16
N SER A 480 25.75 9.79 -25.17
CA SER A 480 26.03 10.38 -26.49
C SER A 480 25.68 9.38 -27.60
N PRO A 481 25.44 9.82 -28.84
CA PRO A 481 25.19 8.90 -29.96
C PRO A 481 26.34 7.90 -30.17
N LYS A 482 27.58 8.33 -29.99
CA LYS A 482 28.77 7.46 -30.05
C LYS A 482 28.74 6.39 -28.95
N MET A 483 28.38 6.76 -27.71
CA MET A 483 28.20 5.77 -26.63
C MET A 483 27.03 4.82 -26.88
N GLN A 484 25.95 5.32 -27.48
CA GLN A 484 24.79 4.52 -27.86
C GLN A 484 25.14 3.46 -28.92
N GLY A 485 26.04 3.79 -29.86
CA GLY A 485 26.57 2.84 -30.85
C GLY A 485 27.15 1.59 -30.20
N PHE A 486 28.06 1.76 -29.22
CA PHE A 486 28.62 0.62 -28.46
C PHE A 486 27.53 -0.22 -27.78
N TRP A 487 26.50 0.41 -27.18
CA TRP A 487 25.42 -0.32 -26.51
C TRP A 487 24.51 -1.05 -27.48
N ASP A 488 24.29 -0.49 -28.67
CA ASP A 488 23.51 -1.12 -29.75
C ASP A 488 24.27 -2.33 -30.31
N CYS A 489 25.59 -2.22 -30.54
CA CYS A 489 26.46 -3.33 -30.94
C CYS A 489 26.43 -4.46 -29.90
N MET A 490 26.67 -4.13 -28.62
CA MET A 490 26.59 -5.13 -27.54
C MET A 490 25.20 -5.77 -27.43
N SER A 491 24.13 -5.02 -27.70
CA SER A 491 22.77 -5.55 -27.69
C SER A 491 22.51 -6.49 -28.86
N LEU A 492 23.05 -6.20 -30.04
CA LEU A 492 23.01 -7.06 -31.21
C LEU A 492 23.71 -8.40 -30.92
N TRP A 493 24.95 -8.37 -30.43
CA TRP A 493 25.72 -9.57 -30.11
C TRP A 493 25.02 -10.45 -29.06
N LYS A 494 24.50 -9.83 -27.98
CA LYS A 494 23.74 -10.55 -26.95
C LYS A 494 22.46 -11.20 -27.49
N LEU A 495 21.75 -10.52 -28.39
CA LEU A 495 20.54 -11.05 -29.00
C LEU A 495 20.85 -12.23 -29.92
N LEU A 496 21.90 -12.14 -30.73
CA LEU A 496 22.31 -13.24 -31.62
C LEU A 496 22.79 -14.46 -30.81
N LEU A 497 23.57 -14.25 -29.74
CA LEU A 497 23.97 -15.32 -28.81
C LEU A 497 22.78 -15.99 -28.15
N LYS A 498 21.80 -15.20 -27.71
CA LYS A 498 20.56 -15.73 -27.12
C LYS A 498 19.80 -16.60 -28.13
N GLY A 499 19.73 -16.18 -29.39
CA GLY A 499 19.15 -16.98 -30.47
C GLY A 499 19.88 -18.30 -30.71
N LYS A 500 21.23 -18.28 -30.75
CA LYS A 500 22.07 -19.49 -30.91
C LYS A 500 21.95 -20.46 -29.72
N LYS A 501 21.64 -19.96 -28.52
CA LYS A 501 21.36 -20.77 -27.31
C LYS A 501 19.91 -21.28 -27.25
N GLY A 502 19.18 -21.31 -28.37
CA GLY A 502 17.82 -21.85 -28.46
C GLY A 502 16.71 -20.98 -27.87
N CYS A 503 17.02 -19.75 -27.41
CA CYS A 503 16.01 -18.86 -26.84
C CYS A 503 15.28 -18.06 -27.93
N ARG A 504 13.97 -17.87 -27.78
CA ARG A 504 13.17 -17.02 -28.70
C ARG A 504 13.66 -15.56 -28.67
N VAL A 505 13.92 -14.99 -29.85
CA VAL A 505 14.39 -13.61 -30.05
C VAL A 505 13.58 -12.89 -31.13
N SER A 506 13.41 -11.57 -30.98
CA SER A 506 12.67 -10.76 -31.96
C SER A 506 13.51 -10.47 -33.20
N LEU A 507 13.16 -11.10 -34.33
CA LEU A 507 13.81 -10.87 -35.63
C LEU A 507 13.72 -9.40 -36.06
N ARG A 508 12.60 -8.73 -35.77
CA ARG A 508 12.42 -7.29 -36.05
C ARG A 508 13.46 -6.43 -35.32
N LYS A 509 13.75 -6.76 -34.06
CA LYS A 509 14.76 -6.06 -33.25
C LYS A 509 16.18 -6.32 -33.77
N VAL A 510 16.47 -7.56 -34.16
CA VAL A 510 17.78 -7.93 -34.75
C VAL A 510 18.03 -7.15 -36.04
N ARG A 511 17.10 -7.18 -37.00
CA ARG A 511 17.21 -6.43 -38.26
C ARG A 511 17.41 -4.93 -38.04
N ARG A 512 16.66 -4.34 -37.11
CA ARG A 512 16.80 -2.93 -36.75
C ARG A 512 18.18 -2.61 -36.17
N LEU A 513 18.70 -3.46 -35.28
CA LEU A 513 20.02 -3.26 -34.69
C LEU A 513 21.12 -3.43 -35.73
N MET A 514 21.05 -4.44 -36.60
CA MET A 514 22.02 -4.62 -37.69
C MET A 514 22.10 -3.40 -38.61
N LYS A 515 20.96 -2.80 -38.96
CA LYS A 515 20.92 -1.55 -39.74
C LYS A 515 21.55 -0.38 -38.95
N LYS A 516 21.29 -0.30 -37.65
CA LYS A 516 21.76 0.79 -36.79
C LYS A 516 23.25 0.71 -36.46
N THR A 517 23.80 -0.49 -36.40
CA THR A 517 25.23 -0.75 -36.12
C THR A 517 26.04 -0.99 -37.38
N GLU A 518 25.41 -0.93 -38.57
CA GLU A 518 26.05 -1.16 -39.87
C GLU A 518 26.73 -2.54 -39.99
N LEU A 519 26.14 -3.56 -39.36
CA LEU A 519 26.65 -4.94 -39.33
C LEU A 519 25.67 -5.93 -39.98
N PRO A 520 25.53 -5.93 -41.32
CA PRO A 520 24.54 -6.72 -42.03
C PRO A 520 24.80 -8.23 -42.02
N GLN A 521 26.04 -8.66 -41.75
CA GLN A 521 26.42 -10.08 -41.73
C GLN A 521 26.65 -10.64 -40.31
N ALA A 522 26.28 -9.87 -39.28
CA ALA A 522 26.42 -10.24 -37.87
C ALA A 522 25.83 -11.61 -37.50
N TRP A 523 24.72 -11.99 -38.16
CA TRP A 523 23.99 -13.23 -37.89
C TRP A 523 24.68 -14.51 -38.40
N ARG A 524 25.65 -14.39 -39.32
CA ARG A 524 26.41 -15.51 -39.89
C ARG A 524 27.53 -16.01 -38.98
N LYS A 525 27.92 -15.23 -37.97
CA LYS A 525 28.99 -15.57 -37.03
C LYS A 525 28.63 -16.77 -36.16
N SER A 526 29.63 -17.58 -35.80
CA SER A 526 29.47 -18.71 -34.88
C SER A 526 29.19 -18.22 -33.45
N ALA A 527 28.75 -19.12 -32.56
CA ALA A 527 28.53 -18.76 -31.16
C ALA A 527 29.82 -18.28 -30.48
N VAL A 528 30.96 -18.90 -30.79
CA VAL A 528 32.28 -18.53 -30.25
C VAL A 528 32.66 -17.12 -30.73
N ASP A 529 32.57 -16.86 -32.03
CA ASP A 529 32.89 -15.55 -32.61
C ASP A 529 32.03 -14.43 -32.02
N LEU A 530 30.75 -14.71 -31.76
CA LEU A 530 29.83 -13.74 -31.16
C LEU A 530 30.21 -13.42 -29.70
N GLU A 531 30.68 -14.42 -28.93
CA GLU A 531 31.17 -14.19 -27.57
C GLU A 531 32.44 -13.34 -27.57
N ASP A 532 33.36 -13.56 -28.51
CA ASP A 532 34.59 -12.79 -28.63
C ASP A 532 34.35 -11.37 -29.15
N CYS A 533 33.48 -11.19 -30.15
CA CYS A 533 33.01 -9.86 -30.56
C CYS A 533 32.37 -9.11 -29.38
N LEU A 534 31.60 -9.80 -28.54
CA LEU A 534 31.00 -9.20 -27.35
C LEU A 534 32.05 -8.84 -26.28
N LYS A 535 33.12 -9.63 -26.10
CA LYS A 535 34.23 -9.31 -25.19
C LYS A 535 35.01 -8.09 -25.69
N GLN A 536 35.35 -8.05 -26.96
CA GLN A 536 36.06 -6.93 -27.59
C GLN A 536 35.25 -5.62 -27.45
N GLU A 537 33.96 -5.66 -27.80
CA GLU A 537 33.08 -4.50 -27.70
C GLU A 537 32.90 -4.02 -26.26
N ARG A 538 32.89 -4.95 -25.29
CA ARG A 538 32.89 -4.60 -23.85
C ARG A 538 34.17 -3.88 -23.44
N SER A 539 35.33 -4.31 -23.93
CA SER A 539 36.62 -3.68 -23.66
C SER A 539 36.66 -2.26 -24.21
N LEU A 540 36.32 -2.09 -25.49
CA LEU A 540 36.23 -0.79 -26.15
C LEU A 540 35.23 0.15 -25.46
N SER A 541 34.04 -0.36 -25.12
CA SER A 541 33.04 0.41 -24.38
C SER A 541 33.54 0.83 -22.99
N LYS A 542 34.33 -0.01 -22.31
CA LYS A 542 34.90 0.31 -20.99
C LYS A 542 35.96 1.41 -21.10
N GLN A 543 36.83 1.36 -22.10
CA GLN A 543 37.81 2.41 -22.38
C GLN A 543 37.10 3.73 -22.75
N ALA A 544 36.14 3.68 -23.67
CA ALA A 544 35.38 4.84 -24.10
C ALA A 544 34.61 5.53 -22.97
N LYS A 545 34.04 4.74 -22.04
CA LYS A 545 33.38 5.25 -20.82
C LYS A 545 34.30 6.09 -19.96
N HIS A 546 35.58 5.72 -19.86
CA HIS A 546 36.53 6.37 -18.97
C HIS A 546 37.21 7.57 -19.64
N THR A 547 37.54 7.46 -20.92
CA THR A 547 38.37 8.45 -21.63
C THR A 547 37.54 9.50 -22.38
N TYR A 548 36.47 9.09 -23.07
CA TYR A 548 35.83 9.94 -24.09
C TYR A 548 34.38 10.33 -23.81
N ALA A 549 33.67 9.59 -22.94
CA ALA A 549 32.22 9.76 -22.77
C ALA A 549 31.80 11.21 -22.39
N ALA A 550 32.54 11.86 -21.48
CA ALA A 550 32.26 13.24 -21.07
C ALA A 550 32.44 14.23 -22.24
N GLN A 551 33.52 14.07 -23.01
CA GLN A 551 33.80 14.93 -24.16
C GLN A 551 32.75 14.75 -25.25
N TRP A 552 32.43 13.50 -25.63
CA TRP A 552 31.42 13.22 -26.65
C TRP A 552 30.03 13.75 -26.28
N LYS A 553 29.69 13.81 -24.98
CA LYS A 553 28.45 14.45 -24.53
C LYS A 553 28.48 15.96 -24.76
N LYS A 554 29.58 16.61 -24.39
CA LYS A 554 29.79 18.05 -24.54
C LYS A 554 29.71 18.46 -26.00
N ASP A 555 30.38 17.71 -26.88
CA ASP A 555 30.38 17.95 -28.32
C ASP A 555 28.97 17.81 -28.89
N PHE A 556 28.27 16.73 -28.55
CA PHE A 556 26.89 16.50 -29.01
C PHE A 556 25.92 17.60 -28.58
N LEU A 557 25.98 18.03 -27.31
CA LEU A 557 25.13 19.13 -26.83
C LEU A 557 25.47 20.44 -27.54
N THR A 558 26.76 20.69 -27.83
CA THR A 558 27.21 21.91 -28.51
C THR A 558 26.69 21.95 -29.94
N VAL A 559 26.77 20.84 -30.68
CA VAL A 559 26.23 20.73 -32.05
C VAL A 559 24.72 20.94 -32.05
N GLN A 560 23.97 20.20 -31.21
CA GLN A 560 22.51 20.34 -31.12
C GLN A 560 22.06 21.76 -30.76
N THR A 561 22.80 22.44 -29.87
CA THR A 561 22.48 23.82 -29.49
C THR A 561 22.76 24.80 -30.64
N LYS A 562 23.82 24.58 -31.42
CA LYS A 562 24.14 25.39 -32.61
C LYS A 562 23.11 25.18 -33.72
N ASP A 563 22.72 23.94 -33.99
CA ASP A 563 21.72 23.60 -35.01
C ASP A 563 20.34 24.17 -34.66
N ALA A 564 19.96 24.09 -33.38
CA ALA A 564 18.71 24.67 -32.90
C ALA A 564 18.68 26.21 -32.96
N LYS A 565 19.84 26.88 -32.94
CA LYS A 565 19.94 28.34 -33.15
C LYS A 565 19.84 28.75 -34.62
N LYS A 566 20.22 27.87 -35.55
CA LYS A 566 20.25 28.17 -37.01
C LYS A 566 18.89 28.17 -37.68
N HIS A 567 17.85 27.63 -37.04
CA HIS A 567 16.51 27.54 -37.63
C HIS A 567 15.47 28.30 -36.80
N PRO A 568 14.62 29.15 -37.41
CA PRO A 568 13.45 29.72 -36.74
C PRO A 568 12.57 28.61 -36.15
N TRP A 569 12.02 28.83 -34.96
CA TRP A 569 11.23 27.82 -34.25
C TRP A 569 9.95 27.47 -35.01
N LYS A 570 9.93 26.36 -35.75
CA LYS A 570 8.75 25.91 -36.51
C LYS A 570 7.58 25.42 -35.63
N SER A 571 7.78 25.22 -34.32
CA SER A 571 6.72 24.80 -33.38
C SER A 571 7.06 25.07 -31.91
N ARG A 572 6.04 25.11 -31.03
CA ARG A 572 6.19 25.19 -29.57
C ARG A 572 7.04 24.05 -28.99
N LYS A 573 6.86 22.82 -29.51
CA LYS A 573 7.68 21.65 -29.12
C LYS A 573 9.17 21.83 -29.45
N ALA A 574 9.49 22.49 -30.57
CA ALA A 574 10.88 22.78 -30.95
C ALA A 574 11.53 23.81 -30.02
N ARG A 575 10.77 24.85 -29.62
CA ARG A 575 11.18 25.85 -28.63
C ARG A 575 11.43 25.22 -27.25
N ASP A 576 10.50 24.40 -26.75
CA ASP A 576 10.64 23.73 -25.45
C ASP A 576 11.85 22.76 -25.43
N ARG A 577 12.08 22.06 -26.55
CA ARG A 577 13.25 21.19 -26.73
C ARG A 577 14.56 21.97 -26.66
N PHE A 578 14.62 23.17 -27.23
CA PHE A 578 15.82 24.02 -27.16
C PHE A 578 16.13 24.48 -25.73
N PHE A 579 15.14 25.03 -25.02
CA PHE A 579 15.32 25.45 -23.62
C PHE A 579 15.72 24.27 -22.72
N TRP A 580 15.15 23.09 -22.97
CA TRP A 580 15.54 21.85 -22.29
C TRP A 580 17.00 21.47 -22.57
N LEU A 581 17.46 21.56 -23.83
CA LEU A 581 18.86 21.30 -24.20
C LEU A 581 19.83 22.31 -23.55
N GLN A 582 19.46 23.58 -23.51
CA GLN A 582 20.25 24.64 -22.87
C GLN A 582 20.37 24.43 -21.35
N GLN A 583 19.25 24.09 -20.70
CA GLN A 583 19.23 23.76 -19.27
C GLN A 583 20.08 22.51 -18.97
N MET A 584 20.07 21.51 -19.85
CA MET A 584 20.93 20.34 -19.73
C MET A 584 22.42 20.69 -19.88
N LYS A 585 22.78 21.57 -20.82
CA LYS A 585 24.14 22.08 -20.98
C LYS A 585 24.64 22.78 -19.71
N GLN A 586 23.83 23.70 -19.16
CA GLN A 586 24.16 24.41 -17.91
C GLN A 586 24.32 23.46 -16.72
N ARG A 587 23.44 22.43 -16.61
CA ARG A 587 23.54 21.42 -15.54
C ARG A 587 24.81 20.59 -15.65
N GLU A 588 25.25 20.27 -16.86
CA GLU A 588 26.48 19.50 -17.09
C GLU A 588 27.73 20.35 -16.82
N GLU A 589 27.76 21.61 -17.26
CA GLU A 589 28.82 22.56 -16.91
C GLU A 589 28.93 22.75 -15.38
N ALA A 590 27.81 22.87 -14.68
CA ALA A 590 27.77 22.92 -13.22
C ALA A 590 28.20 21.61 -12.54
N ARG A 591 28.06 20.44 -13.20
CA ARG A 591 28.62 19.17 -12.70
C ARG A 591 30.13 19.11 -12.91
N CYS A 592 30.62 19.51 -14.08
CA CYS A 592 32.06 19.59 -14.36
C CYS A 592 32.76 20.52 -13.36
N ARG A 593 32.19 21.71 -13.10
CA ARG A 593 32.71 22.66 -12.09
C ARG A 593 32.76 22.04 -10.69
N ARG A 594 31.69 21.37 -10.25
CA ARG A 594 31.67 20.68 -8.95
C ARG A 594 32.67 19.53 -8.84
N CYS A 595 32.85 18.76 -9.91
CA CYS A 595 33.86 17.70 -9.95
C CYS A 595 35.29 18.26 -9.93
N ALA A 596 35.54 19.42 -10.54
CA ALA A 596 36.82 20.12 -10.46
C ALA A 596 37.08 20.65 -9.04
N GLN A 597 36.09 21.34 -8.45
CA GLN A 597 36.18 21.86 -7.07
C GLN A 597 36.33 20.74 -6.02
N SER A 598 35.72 19.58 -6.22
CA SER A 598 35.89 18.44 -5.31
C SER A 598 37.27 17.78 -5.37
N LYS A 599 38.08 18.07 -6.40
CA LYS A 599 39.47 17.59 -6.49
C LYS A 599 40.45 18.52 -5.77
N GLU A 600 40.14 19.81 -5.68
CA GLU A 600 40.96 20.80 -4.96
C GLU A 600 40.80 20.70 -3.43
N SER A 601 39.68 20.19 -2.92
CA SER A 601 39.44 20.13 -1.46
C SER A 601 40.03 18.91 -0.73
N THR A 602 40.87 18.09 -1.37
CA THR A 602 41.46 16.88 -0.74
C THR A 602 42.99 16.82 -0.80
N GLY A 603 43.67 17.94 -1.05
CA GLY A 603 45.13 17.99 -1.06
C GLY A 603 45.68 19.25 -0.40
N GLY A 604 46.11 19.11 0.86
CA GLY A 604 47.19 19.89 1.46
C GLY A 604 46.94 21.37 1.75
N LEU A 605 46.64 21.68 3.02
CA LEU A 605 47.51 22.48 3.89
C LEU A 605 46.84 22.57 5.27
N GLN A 606 47.25 21.67 6.17
CA GLN A 606 47.39 22.04 7.57
C GLN A 606 48.58 23.00 7.65
N ALA A 607 48.35 24.23 8.07
CA ALA A 607 49.38 25.06 8.64
C ALA A 607 48.73 26.12 9.54
N ILE A 608 49.06 26.00 10.83
CA ILE A 608 48.85 26.89 11.99
C ILE A 608 47.46 26.83 12.62
#